data_AF-A0A814XE63-F1
#
_entry.id   AF-A0A814XE63-F1
#
_cell.length_a   1.000
_cell.length_b   1.000
_cell.length_c   1.000
_cell.angle_alpha   90.00
_cell.angle_beta   90.00
_cell.angle_gamma   90.00
#
_symmetry.space_group_name_H-M   'P 1'
#
loop_
_entity.id
_entity.type
_entity.pdbx_description
1 polymer ?
#
loop_
_entity_poly.entity_id
_entity_poly.type
_entity_poly.pdbx_seq_one_letter_code
_entity_poly.pdbx_strand_id
1 'polypeptide(L)'
;MIKCLHLLRFNQRASLFAETLKYCAKALILFSLMFGIVFIAFLCLFYLLFVSKLSSCSSLLSTAQILFEMTLMKFDASQIMGADAFLGPFCFTLFMLLVVFVCLNMFLSISNAGFHHAKDNQKEDQIMLSFMVKKFLRWTGLKRLNQEEIQEERDCRMRSQYFDPIENFPDRIDQLLEALNKIYVDQKRELARLDKAGL
;
A
#
# COMPACT_ATOMS: atom_id res chain seq x y z
N MET A 1 -1.51 -8.25 25.61
CA MET A 1 -1.25 -8.04 24.17
C MET A 1 -0.22 -9.00 23.58
N ILE A 2 0.95 -9.21 24.21
CA ILE A 2 2.03 -10.09 23.69
C ILE A 2 1.60 -11.57 23.48
N LYS A 3 0.63 -12.07 24.27
CA LYS A 3 0.09 -13.44 24.15
C LYS A 3 -0.68 -13.69 22.83
N CYS A 4 -1.34 -12.67 22.24
CA CYS A 4 -2.06 -12.83 20.97
C CYS A 4 -1.11 -13.00 19.78
N LEU A 5 0.05 -12.33 19.79
CA LEU A 5 1.11 -12.52 18.79
C LEU A 5 1.69 -13.95 18.82
N HIS A 6 1.77 -14.55 20.01
CA HIS A 6 2.27 -15.91 20.17
C HIS A 6 1.29 -16.96 19.62
N LEU A 7 -0.02 -16.70 19.65
CA LEU A 7 -1.07 -17.54 19.07
C LEU A 7 -1.18 -17.38 17.54
N LEU A 8 -0.97 -16.16 17.00
CA LEU A 8 -0.90 -15.91 15.56
C LEU A 8 0.30 -16.61 14.89
N ARG A 9 1.43 -16.78 15.61
CA ARG A 9 2.62 -17.48 15.08
C ARG A 9 2.39 -18.97 14.78
N PHE A 10 1.38 -19.61 15.37
CA PHE A 10 1.06 -21.02 15.11
C PHE A 10 0.42 -21.27 13.74
N ASN A 11 -0.03 -20.21 13.05
CA ASN A 11 -0.52 -20.31 11.69
C ASN A 11 0.50 -19.66 10.73
N GLN A 12 1.06 -20.44 9.81
CA GLN A 12 2.10 -20.01 8.86
C GLN A 12 1.69 -18.76 8.08
N ARG A 13 0.39 -18.58 7.80
CA ARG A 13 -0.14 -17.38 7.14
C ARG A 13 -0.08 -16.17 8.07
N ALA A 14 -0.50 -16.33 9.33
CA ALA A 14 -0.51 -15.25 10.31
C ALA A 14 0.89 -14.82 10.78
N SER A 15 1.88 -15.74 10.78
CA SER A 15 3.28 -15.38 11.02
C SER A 15 3.85 -14.48 9.91
N LEU A 16 3.50 -14.76 8.65
CA LEU A 16 3.91 -13.95 7.50
C LEU A 16 3.25 -12.55 7.52
N PHE A 17 1.98 -12.49 7.93
CA PHE A 17 1.30 -11.22 8.23
C PHE A 17 1.96 -10.45 9.38
N ALA A 18 2.43 -11.14 10.41
CA ALA A 18 3.10 -10.50 11.54
C ALA A 18 4.50 -9.97 11.18
N GLU A 19 5.25 -10.70 10.34
CA GLU A 19 6.56 -10.24 9.83
C GLU A 19 6.42 -9.07 8.87
N THR A 20 5.44 -9.09 7.97
CA THR A 20 5.09 -7.92 7.13
C THR A 20 4.68 -6.72 7.96
N LEU A 21 3.81 -6.92 8.97
CA LEU A 21 3.43 -5.83 9.87
C LEU A 21 4.63 -5.28 10.62
N LYS A 22 5.57 -6.14 11.04
CA LYS A 22 6.79 -5.74 11.76
C LYS A 22 7.76 -4.97 10.85
N TYR A 23 7.89 -5.37 9.59
CA TYR A 23 8.68 -4.67 8.58
C TYR A 23 8.07 -3.29 8.28
N CYS A 24 6.75 -3.23 8.07
CA CYS A 24 6.02 -1.99 7.83
C CYS A 24 5.75 -1.18 9.10
N ALA A 25 6.01 -1.71 10.30
CA ALA A 25 5.69 -1.05 11.57
C ALA A 25 6.36 0.31 11.68
N LYS A 26 7.61 0.45 11.20
CA LYS A 26 8.28 1.75 11.16
C LYS A 26 7.50 2.75 10.30
N ALA A 27 7.10 2.36 9.09
CA ALA A 27 6.30 3.21 8.20
C ALA A 27 4.92 3.54 8.79
N LEU A 28 4.26 2.57 9.45
CA LEU A 28 2.98 2.75 10.13
C LEU A 28 3.09 3.72 11.33
N ILE A 29 4.20 3.68 12.08
CA ILE A 29 4.42 4.60 13.19
C ILE A 29 4.63 6.03 12.67
N LEU A 30 5.44 6.22 11.62
CA LEU A 30 5.62 7.54 11.00
C LEU A 30 4.31 8.08 10.43
N PHE A 31 3.52 7.22 9.78
CA PHE A 31 2.18 7.57 9.31
C PHE A 31 1.25 7.96 10.46
N SER A 32 1.21 7.17 11.53
CA SER A 32 0.39 7.43 12.71
C SER A 32 0.73 8.79 13.34
N LEU A 33 2.02 9.19 13.34
CA LEU A 33 2.44 10.49 13.83
C LEU A 33 1.95 11.65 12.95
N MET A 34 2.06 11.52 11.62
CA MET A 34 1.51 12.51 10.68
C MET A 34 -0.02 12.60 10.80
N PHE A 35 -0.70 11.46 10.90
CA PHE A 35 -2.13 11.38 11.13
C PHE A 35 -2.53 12.03 12.46
N GLY A 36 -1.79 11.76 13.54
CA GLY A 36 -2.05 12.31 14.86
C GLY A 36 -2.03 13.85 14.86
N ILE A 37 -1.10 14.47 14.13
CA ILE A 37 -1.05 15.94 14.01
C ILE A 37 -2.31 16.49 13.33
N VAL A 38 -2.73 15.87 12.21
CA VAL A 38 -3.95 16.28 11.49
C VAL A 38 -5.19 16.03 12.35
N PHE A 39 -5.25 14.90 13.04
CA PHE A 39 -6.34 14.55 13.95
C PHE A 39 -6.46 15.56 15.10
N ILE A 40 -5.35 15.96 15.72
CA ILE A 40 -5.34 16.97 16.78
C ILE A 40 -5.78 18.34 16.23
N ALA A 41 -5.40 18.70 15.00
CA ALA A 41 -5.86 19.94 14.38
C ALA A 41 -7.39 19.96 14.19
N PHE A 42 -7.97 18.87 13.68
CA PHE A 42 -9.42 18.73 13.57
C PHE A 42 -10.11 18.64 14.93
N LEU A 43 -9.49 18.00 15.92
CA LEU A 43 -9.96 17.95 17.30
C LEU A 43 -10.11 19.35 17.90
N CYS A 44 -9.08 20.17 17.78
CA CYS A 44 -9.10 21.55 18.25
C CYS A 44 -10.14 22.39 17.50
N LEU A 45 -10.27 22.20 16.17
CA LEU A 45 -11.28 22.89 15.36
C LEU A 45 -12.70 22.51 15.78
N PHE A 46 -12.98 21.22 15.95
CA PHE A 46 -14.29 20.72 16.40
C PHE A 46 -14.62 21.19 17.82
N TYR A 47 -13.63 21.17 18.71
CA TYR A 47 -13.78 21.70 20.06
C TYR A 47 -14.16 23.17 20.01
N LEU A 48 -13.44 24.01 19.27
CA LEU A 48 -13.75 25.44 19.14
C LEU A 48 -15.13 25.71 18.52
N LEU A 49 -15.53 24.95 17.49
CA LEU A 49 -16.83 25.14 16.83
C LEU A 49 -18.02 24.74 17.70
N PHE A 50 -17.88 23.67 18.48
CA PHE A 50 -19.01 23.02 19.15
C PHE A 50 -18.98 23.09 20.68
N VAL A 51 -17.91 23.59 21.31
CA VAL A 51 -17.82 23.73 22.78
C VAL A 51 -18.93 24.60 23.35
N SER A 52 -19.35 25.65 22.64
CA SER A 52 -20.43 26.55 23.07
C SER A 52 -21.83 26.02 22.73
N LYS A 53 -21.95 24.98 21.90
CA LYS A 53 -23.23 24.47 21.38
C LYS A 53 -23.61 23.11 21.95
N LEU A 54 -22.65 22.25 22.30
CA LEU A 54 -22.91 20.91 22.87
C LEU A 54 -22.21 20.76 24.22
N SER A 55 -22.95 20.33 25.24
CA SER A 55 -22.36 19.91 26.52
C SER A 55 -21.46 18.67 26.37
N SER A 56 -21.72 17.85 25.36
CA SER A 56 -20.90 16.67 25.02
C SER A 56 -19.46 17.05 24.61
N CYS A 57 -19.25 18.29 24.16
CA CYS A 57 -17.93 18.86 23.81
C CYS A 57 -17.31 19.69 24.96
N SER A 58 -17.69 19.44 26.22
CA SER A 58 -17.20 20.24 27.36
C SER A 58 -15.70 20.11 27.61
N SER A 59 -15.04 19.07 27.12
CA SER A 59 -13.60 18.89 27.26
C SER A 59 -12.99 18.41 25.94
N LEU A 60 -11.69 18.70 25.75
CA LEU A 60 -10.94 18.18 24.60
C LEU A 60 -10.97 16.65 24.55
N LEU A 61 -10.92 15.96 25.70
CA LEU A 61 -10.96 14.50 25.75
C LEU A 61 -12.33 13.94 25.35
N SER A 62 -13.42 14.56 25.84
CA SER A 62 -14.78 14.20 25.43
C SER A 62 -15.00 14.43 23.93
N THR A 63 -14.46 15.53 23.41
CA THR A 63 -14.51 15.84 21.98
C THR A 63 -13.71 14.81 21.18
N ALA A 64 -12.54 14.40 21.65
CA ALA A 64 -11.74 13.36 21.02
C ALA A 64 -12.46 12.00 21.00
N GLN A 65 -13.16 11.66 22.07
CA GLN A 65 -14.00 10.46 22.12
C GLN A 65 -15.11 10.51 21.07
N ILE A 66 -15.78 11.67 20.93
CA ILE A 66 -16.81 11.91 19.93
C ILE A 66 -16.25 11.79 18.51
N LEU A 67 -15.07 12.36 18.22
CA LEU A 67 -14.38 12.20 16.93
C LEU A 67 -14.00 10.74 16.63
N PHE A 68 -13.58 9.98 17.64
CA PHE A 68 -13.34 8.54 17.50
C PHE A 68 -14.63 7.76 17.25
N GLU A 69 -15.73 8.12 17.92
CA GLU A 69 -17.04 7.54 17.69
C GLU A 69 -17.58 7.83 16.29
N MET A 70 -17.33 9.04 15.78
CA MET A 70 -17.64 9.38 14.39
C MET A 70 -16.81 8.52 13.42
N THR A 71 -15.50 8.41 13.66
CA THR A 71 -14.60 7.61 12.81
C THR A 71 -15.00 6.12 12.79
N LEU A 72 -15.45 5.59 13.92
CA LEU A 72 -15.99 4.23 14.06
C LEU A 72 -17.45 4.10 13.61
N MET A 73 -18.05 5.18 13.12
CA MET A 73 -19.45 5.27 12.67
C MET A 73 -20.49 4.85 13.73
N LYS A 74 -20.11 4.93 15.01
CA LYS A 74 -20.97 4.59 16.17
C LYS A 74 -21.56 5.82 16.86
N PHE A 75 -21.24 7.02 16.37
CA PHE A 75 -21.71 8.28 16.94
C PHE A 75 -23.13 8.61 16.48
N ASP A 76 -23.95 9.10 17.41
CA ASP A 76 -25.30 9.59 17.11
C ASP A 76 -25.21 11.01 16.50
N ALA A 77 -25.24 11.06 15.16
CA ALA A 77 -25.11 12.30 14.39
C ALA A 77 -26.22 13.33 14.68
N SER A 78 -27.33 12.94 15.31
CA SER A 78 -28.43 13.86 15.64
C SER A 78 -27.99 15.01 16.55
N GLN A 79 -27.03 14.77 17.45
CA GLN A 79 -26.51 15.79 18.37
C GLN A 79 -25.74 16.89 17.64
N ILE A 80 -25.01 16.54 16.57
CA ILE A 80 -24.24 17.52 15.77
C ILE A 80 -25.14 18.21 14.76
N MET A 81 -26.10 17.49 14.18
CA MET A 81 -27.10 18.07 13.29
C MET A 81 -28.01 19.08 14.00
N GLY A 82 -28.32 18.85 15.29
CA GLY A 82 -29.14 19.74 16.10
C GLY A 82 -28.44 21.03 16.58
N ALA A 83 -27.11 21.10 16.48
CA ALA A 83 -26.33 22.24 16.96
C ALA A 83 -26.32 23.41 15.99
N ASP A 84 -26.14 23.12 14.71
CA ASP A 84 -26.21 24.06 13.59
C ASP A 84 -26.59 23.30 12.32
N ALA A 85 -27.72 23.69 11.71
CA ALA A 85 -28.33 22.99 10.57
C ALA A 85 -27.45 22.93 9.31
N PHE A 86 -26.46 23.83 9.19
CA PHE A 86 -25.56 23.90 8.03
C PHE A 86 -24.13 23.48 8.39
N LEU A 87 -23.58 24.06 9.46
CA LEU A 87 -22.18 23.89 9.83
C LEU A 87 -21.89 22.48 10.39
N GLY A 88 -22.84 21.90 11.13
CA GLY A 88 -22.73 20.55 11.68
C GLY A 88 -22.56 19.47 10.61
N PRO A 89 -23.52 19.30 9.68
CA PRO A 89 -23.43 18.32 8.60
C PRO A 89 -22.23 18.55 7.67
N PHE A 90 -21.90 19.81 7.39
CA PHE A 90 -20.75 20.15 6.54
C PHE A 90 -19.43 19.74 7.19
N CYS A 91 -19.19 20.14 8.43
CA CYS A 91 -17.97 19.77 9.16
C CYS A 91 -17.89 18.26 9.41
N PHE A 92 -19.02 17.61 9.72
CA PHE A 92 -19.09 16.15 9.88
C PHE A 92 -18.69 15.42 8.60
N THR A 93 -19.30 15.79 7.47
CA THR A 93 -19.04 15.16 6.17
C THR A 93 -17.60 15.40 5.73
N LEU A 94 -17.10 16.63 5.90
CA LEU A 94 -15.73 16.99 5.55
C LEU A 94 -14.71 16.22 6.38
N PHE A 95 -14.93 16.12 7.70
CA PHE A 95 -14.07 15.35 8.60
C PHE A 95 -14.10 13.87 8.26
N MET A 96 -15.29 13.27 8.10
CA MET A 96 -15.45 11.86 7.79
C MET A 96 -14.82 11.52 6.44
N LEU A 97 -15.06 12.33 5.40
CA LEU A 97 -14.47 12.12 4.09
C LEU A 97 -12.96 12.26 4.14
N LEU A 98 -12.42 13.35 4.72
CA LEU A 98 -10.96 13.52 4.79
C LEU A 98 -10.29 12.43 5.61
N VAL A 99 -10.74 12.17 6.84
CA VAL A 99 -10.08 11.22 7.74
C VAL A 99 -10.23 9.80 7.23
N VAL A 100 -11.44 9.35 6.89
CA VAL A 100 -11.62 7.96 6.43
C VAL A 100 -10.92 7.74 5.10
N PHE A 101 -11.03 8.66 4.15
CA PHE A 101 -10.44 8.48 2.82
C PHE A 101 -8.92 8.57 2.85
N VAL A 102 -8.34 9.56 3.56
CA VAL A 102 -6.88 9.68 3.69
C VAL A 102 -6.31 8.52 4.52
N CYS A 103 -6.96 8.16 5.63
CA CYS A 103 -6.48 7.05 6.46
C CYS A 103 -6.54 5.71 5.73
N LEU A 104 -7.67 5.39 5.10
CA LEU A 104 -7.83 4.13 4.39
C LEU A 104 -6.86 4.04 3.21
N ASN A 105 -6.75 5.08 2.39
CA ASN A 105 -5.86 5.04 1.22
C ASN A 105 -4.40 4.87 1.62
N MET A 106 -3.95 5.56 2.67
CA MET A 106 -2.56 5.41 3.12
C MET A 106 -2.31 4.07 3.85
N PHE A 107 -3.27 3.60 4.64
CA PHE A 107 -3.20 2.27 5.26
C PHE A 107 -3.15 1.15 4.21
N LEU A 108 -4.00 1.23 3.18
CA LEU A 108 -4.01 0.30 2.06
C LEU A 108 -2.70 0.36 1.27
N SER A 109 -2.15 1.56 1.04
CA SER A 109 -0.86 1.71 0.36
C SER A 109 0.28 1.07 1.13
N ILE A 110 0.38 1.30 2.44
CA ILE A 110 1.43 0.70 3.29
C ILE A 110 1.25 -0.82 3.37
N SER A 111 0.00 -1.29 3.50
CA SER A 111 -0.31 -2.72 3.48
C SER A 111 0.11 -3.35 2.16
N ASN A 112 -0.28 -2.75 1.03
CA ASN A 112 0.09 -3.24 -0.30
C ASN A 112 1.61 -3.31 -0.48
N ALA A 113 2.34 -2.30 -0.02
CA ALA A 113 3.81 -2.30 -0.05
C ALA A 113 4.41 -3.43 0.82
N GLY A 114 3.88 -3.66 2.03
CA GLY A 114 4.31 -4.75 2.91
C GLY A 114 4.02 -6.14 2.34
N PHE A 115 2.85 -6.31 1.74
CA PHE A 115 2.48 -7.54 1.04
C PHE A 115 3.37 -7.80 -0.17
N HIS A 116 3.67 -6.76 -0.96
CA HIS A 116 4.56 -6.89 -2.11
C HIS A 116 5.97 -7.29 -1.66
N HIS A 117 6.48 -6.67 -0.58
CA HIS A 117 7.79 -7.01 -0.03
C HIS A 117 7.88 -8.45 0.50
N ALA A 118 6.90 -8.93 1.27
CA ALA A 118 6.94 -10.32 1.72
C ALA A 118 6.65 -11.34 0.63
N LYS A 119 5.87 -10.99 -0.39
CA LYS A 119 5.70 -11.85 -1.56
C LYS A 119 7.01 -11.98 -2.33
N ASP A 120 7.81 -10.93 -2.42
CA ASP A 120 9.12 -10.96 -3.09
C ASP A 120 10.13 -11.83 -2.33
N ASN A 121 10.26 -11.64 -1.01
CA ASN A 121 11.09 -12.48 -0.15
C ASN A 121 10.60 -13.96 -0.14
N GLN A 122 9.29 -14.19 -0.09
CA GLN A 122 8.73 -15.54 -0.13
C GLN A 122 8.89 -16.20 -1.51
N LYS A 123 8.89 -15.43 -2.60
CA LYS A 123 9.24 -15.93 -3.93
C LYS A 123 10.71 -16.36 -3.94
N GLU A 124 11.65 -15.53 -3.48
CA GLU A 124 13.07 -15.88 -3.42
C GLU A 124 13.33 -17.12 -2.55
N ASP A 125 12.72 -17.20 -1.37
CA ASP A 125 12.87 -18.35 -0.47
C ASP A 125 12.23 -19.63 -1.03
N GLN A 126 11.04 -19.55 -1.65
CA GLN A 126 10.43 -20.72 -2.31
C GLN A 126 11.21 -21.16 -3.55
N ILE A 127 11.76 -20.20 -4.30
CA ILE A 127 12.63 -20.47 -5.43
C ILE A 127 13.90 -21.18 -4.93
N MET A 128 14.57 -20.67 -3.89
CA MET A 128 15.77 -21.29 -3.32
C MET A 128 15.50 -22.67 -2.71
N LEU A 129 14.40 -22.85 -1.98
CA LEU A 129 14.01 -24.15 -1.40
C LEU A 129 13.66 -25.17 -2.48
N SER A 130 12.90 -24.77 -3.52
CA SER A 130 12.60 -25.67 -4.65
C SER A 130 13.88 -26.03 -5.43
N PHE A 131 14.86 -25.12 -5.53
CA PHE A 131 16.18 -25.42 -6.11
C PHE A 131 17.01 -26.38 -5.24
N MET A 132 17.04 -26.19 -3.91
CA MET A 132 17.76 -27.07 -2.99
C MET A 132 17.14 -28.46 -2.91
N VAL A 133 15.81 -28.55 -2.84
CA VAL A 133 15.07 -29.82 -2.85
C VAL A 133 15.26 -30.55 -4.16
N LYS A 134 15.21 -29.87 -5.32
CA LYS A 134 15.51 -30.48 -6.62
C LYS A 134 16.95 -30.98 -6.73
N LYS A 135 17.91 -30.22 -6.21
CA LYS A 135 19.32 -30.64 -6.19
C LYS A 135 19.51 -31.87 -5.29
N PHE A 136 18.80 -31.93 -4.17
CA PHE A 136 18.81 -33.06 -3.25
C PHE A 136 18.09 -34.30 -3.83
N LEU A 137 16.93 -34.16 -4.48
CA LEU A 137 16.23 -35.25 -5.17
C LEU A 137 17.06 -35.79 -6.35
N ARG A 138 17.71 -34.91 -7.11
CA ARG A 138 18.62 -35.28 -8.20
C ARG A 138 19.86 -36.01 -7.69
N TRP A 139 20.38 -35.62 -6.53
CA TRP A 139 21.55 -36.25 -5.93
C TRP A 139 21.23 -37.59 -5.27
N THR A 140 20.04 -37.73 -4.66
CA THR A 140 19.60 -38.97 -4.01
C THR A 140 19.07 -40.04 -4.98
N GLY A 141 18.93 -39.71 -6.27
CA GLY A 141 18.64 -40.69 -7.32
C GLY A 141 17.25 -41.33 -7.25
N LEU A 142 16.37 -40.86 -6.35
CA LEU A 142 15.01 -41.38 -6.19
C LEU A 142 14.02 -40.65 -7.10
N LYS A 143 13.63 -41.36 -8.16
CA LYS A 143 12.46 -41.20 -9.07
C LYS A 143 12.59 -40.28 -10.29
N ARG A 144 12.10 -40.84 -11.41
CA ARG A 144 11.69 -40.14 -12.64
C ARG A 144 10.58 -39.15 -12.28
N LEU A 145 10.82 -37.87 -12.57
CA LEU A 145 9.82 -36.80 -12.49
C LEU A 145 8.65 -37.15 -13.40
N ASN A 146 7.44 -37.20 -12.83
CA ASN A 146 6.23 -37.46 -13.59
C ASN A 146 5.92 -36.22 -14.44
N GLN A 147 5.51 -36.42 -15.68
CA GLN A 147 5.41 -35.38 -16.72
C GLN A 147 4.42 -34.26 -16.37
N GLU A 148 3.56 -34.49 -15.38
CA GLU A 148 2.54 -33.57 -14.85
C GLU A 148 3.14 -32.45 -13.96
N GLU A 149 4.14 -32.74 -13.12
CA GLU A 149 4.79 -31.71 -12.28
C GLU A 149 5.63 -30.73 -13.11
N ILE A 150 6.18 -31.18 -14.24
CA ILE A 150 6.90 -30.32 -15.20
C ILE A 150 5.93 -29.37 -15.93
N GLN A 151 4.66 -29.76 -16.07
CA GLN A 151 3.63 -28.94 -16.71
C GLN A 151 3.12 -27.86 -15.74
N GLU A 152 2.80 -28.24 -14.50
CA GLU A 152 2.41 -27.28 -13.44
C GLU A 152 3.54 -26.28 -13.12
N GLU A 153 4.80 -26.72 -13.15
CA GLU A 153 5.93 -25.82 -12.93
C GLU A 153 6.14 -24.86 -14.11
N ARG A 154 5.88 -25.29 -15.34
CA ARG A 154 5.90 -24.40 -16.52
C ARG A 154 4.76 -23.39 -16.49
N ASP A 155 3.57 -23.79 -16.06
CA ASP A 155 2.41 -22.90 -15.95
C ASP A 155 2.56 -21.87 -14.83
N CYS A 156 3.10 -22.27 -13.67
CA CYS A 156 3.45 -21.34 -12.59
C CYS A 156 4.56 -20.35 -12.99
N ARG A 157 5.59 -20.81 -13.70
CA ARG A 157 6.63 -19.90 -14.24
C ARG A 157 6.06 -18.95 -15.29
N MET A 158 5.19 -19.43 -16.18
CA MET A 158 4.54 -18.60 -17.20
C MET A 158 3.67 -17.52 -16.55
N ARG A 159 2.94 -17.85 -15.48
CA ARG A 159 2.08 -16.90 -14.75
C ARG A 159 2.86 -15.84 -13.99
N SER A 160 3.99 -16.19 -13.36
CA SER A 160 4.88 -15.19 -12.75
C SER A 160 5.52 -14.30 -13.82
N GLN A 161 6.03 -14.91 -14.89
CA GLN A 161 6.69 -14.22 -15.98
C GLN A 161 5.77 -13.25 -16.75
N TYR A 162 4.44 -13.41 -16.68
CA TYR A 162 3.48 -12.48 -17.31
C TYR A 162 2.97 -11.38 -16.38
N PHE A 163 3.01 -11.60 -15.06
CA PHE A 163 2.52 -10.60 -14.09
C PHE A 163 3.59 -9.54 -13.77
N ASP A 164 4.86 -9.94 -13.71
CA ASP A 164 6.00 -9.02 -13.49
C ASP A 164 6.24 -7.99 -14.64
N PRO A 165 6.02 -8.27 -15.95
CA PRO A 165 6.20 -7.29 -17.03
C PRO A 165 5.06 -6.26 -17.21
N ILE A 166 3.88 -6.46 -16.61
CA ILE A 166 2.79 -5.48 -16.71
C ILE A 166 3.12 -4.22 -15.87
N GLU A 167 3.85 -4.39 -14.76
CA GLU A 167 4.28 -3.30 -13.88
C GLU A 167 5.38 -2.43 -14.53
N ASN A 168 6.26 -3.04 -15.33
CA ASN A 168 7.35 -2.37 -16.06
C ASN A 168 6.98 -1.89 -17.47
N PHE A 169 5.68 -1.91 -17.81
CA PHE A 169 5.19 -1.38 -19.08
C PHE A 169 5.52 0.12 -19.29
N PRO A 170 5.45 1.00 -18.27
CA PRO A 170 5.86 2.40 -18.41
C PRO A 170 7.34 2.54 -18.81
N ASP A 171 8.23 1.83 -18.13
CA ASP A 171 9.68 1.89 -18.38
C ASP A 171 10.07 1.46 -19.80
N ARG A 172 9.34 0.47 -20.37
CA ARG A 172 9.57 0.03 -21.76
C ARG A 172 9.12 1.08 -22.77
N ILE A 173 8.03 1.80 -22.47
CA ILE A 173 7.57 2.92 -23.31
C ILE A 173 8.59 4.06 -23.25
N ASP A 174 9.09 4.38 -22.05
CA ASP A 174 10.11 5.42 -21.88
C ASP A 174 11.40 5.06 -22.65
N GLN A 175 11.84 3.80 -22.58
CA GLN A 175 12.99 3.31 -23.36
C GLN A 175 12.79 3.43 -24.88
N LEU A 176 11.57 3.16 -25.37
CA LEU A 176 11.25 3.31 -26.80
C LEU A 176 11.20 4.78 -27.22
N LEU A 177 10.63 5.64 -26.39
CA LEU A 177 10.58 7.09 -26.63
C LEU A 177 12.00 7.69 -26.64
N GLU A 178 12.86 7.26 -25.73
CA GLU A 178 14.28 7.65 -25.67
C GLU A 178 15.03 7.23 -26.93
N ALA A 179 14.83 5.98 -27.38
CA ALA A 179 15.45 5.45 -28.59
C ALA A 179 14.97 6.20 -29.85
N LEU A 180 13.67 6.46 -29.97
CA LEU A 180 13.10 7.22 -31.08
C LEU A 180 13.59 8.68 -31.11
N ASN A 181 13.66 9.32 -29.95
CA ASN A 181 14.17 10.69 -29.84
C ASN A 181 15.64 10.76 -30.27
N LYS A 182 16.44 9.76 -29.87
CA LYS A 182 17.85 9.66 -30.27
C LYS A 182 18.01 9.52 -31.80
N ILE A 183 17.21 8.66 -32.43
CA ILE A 183 17.22 8.46 -33.89
C ILE A 183 16.80 9.75 -34.61
N TYR A 184 15.75 10.41 -34.12
CA TYR A 184 15.27 11.67 -34.71
C TYR A 184 16.32 12.78 -34.61
N VAL A 185 16.98 12.93 -33.46
CA VAL A 185 18.04 13.91 -33.25
C VAL A 185 19.25 13.63 -34.15
N ASP A 186 19.63 12.35 -34.31
CA ASP A 186 20.76 11.96 -35.14
C ASP A 186 20.49 12.23 -36.63
N GLN A 187 19.31 11.84 -37.12
CA GLN A 187 18.83 12.15 -38.48
C GLN A 187 18.81 13.66 -38.75
N LYS A 188 18.32 14.46 -37.79
CA LYS A 188 18.34 15.93 -37.89
C LYS A 188 19.76 16.50 -37.94
N ARG A 189 20.70 15.87 -37.23
CA ARG A 189 22.13 16.25 -37.23
C ARG A 189 22.79 15.92 -38.56
N GLU A 190 22.48 14.79 -39.16
CA GLU A 190 22.96 14.40 -40.49
C GLU A 190 22.42 15.31 -41.58
N LEU A 191 21.12 15.63 -41.56
CA LEU A 191 20.51 16.59 -42.48
C LEU A 191 21.16 17.98 -42.38
N ALA A 192 21.45 18.46 -41.17
CA ALA A 192 22.15 19.74 -40.96
C ALA A 192 23.64 19.72 -41.37
N ARG A 193 24.27 18.54 -41.45
CA ARG A 193 25.64 18.40 -41.97
C ARG A 193 25.66 18.39 -43.50
N LEU A 194 24.65 17.77 -44.13
CA LEU A 194 24.49 17.76 -45.58
C LEU A 194 24.14 19.16 -46.12
N ASP A 195 23.31 19.92 -45.40
CA ASP A 195 22.98 21.31 -45.73
C ASP A 195 24.21 22.24 -45.68
N LYS A 196 25.15 22.00 -44.76
CA LYS A 196 26.41 22.75 -44.64
C LYS A 196 27.53 22.32 -45.60
N ALA A 197 27.39 21.17 -46.24
CA ALA A 197 28.37 20.65 -47.22
C ALA A 197 27.94 20.90 -48.68
N GLY A 198 26.73 21.46 -48.87
CA GLY A 198 26.11 21.69 -50.18
C GLY A 198 25.96 23.16 -50.60
N LEU A 199 26.77 24.07 -50.05
CA LEU A 199 26.98 25.45 -50.53
C LEU A 199 28.36 25.97 -50.07
#